data_AF-A0A2E3N968-F1
#
_entry.id   AF-A0A2E3N968-F1
#
_cell.length_a   1.000
_cell.length_b   1.000
_cell.length_c   1.000
_cell.angle_alpha   90.00
_cell.angle_beta   90.00
_cell.angle_gamma   90.00
#
_symmetry.space_group_name_H-M   'P 1'
#
loop_
_entity.id
_entity.type
_entity.pdbx_description
1 polymer ?
#
loop_
_entity_poly.entity_id
_entity_poly.type
_entity_poly.pdbx_seq_one_letter_code
_entity_poly.pdbx_strand_id
1 'polypeptide(L)'
;MTRVNERIRAPRVRVVSGKGEQLGVMDTREAVQKAKAIGFDLVEVASNADPPVCRVVDYGKWKYEQSKLKKTSRSKSVTRLKEVKFRVRTEQHDYNIKLGRIESFLDEGHKVRVQLQFRGRENAHRELGFEKLERVKEDLKTMGNVDQEPKLVGRNVVMVLSPLPESQRERKFKLSHGDLIEEDDFEEDDFDEAGEQDSEGEEERDSEEEEDLK
;
A
#
# COMPACT_ATOMS: atom_id res chain seq x y z
N MET A 1 -21.56 -5.48 1.76
CA MET A 1 -22.07 -6.81 1.34
C MET A 1 -23.12 -6.58 0.25
N THR A 2 -23.15 -7.39 -0.83
CA THR A 2 -24.15 -7.21 -1.91
C THR A 2 -25.56 -7.56 -1.40
N ARG A 3 -26.53 -6.68 -1.65
CA ARG A 3 -27.95 -6.92 -1.37
C ARG A 3 -28.64 -7.50 -2.61
N VAL A 4 -29.63 -8.37 -2.38
CA VAL A 4 -30.34 -9.12 -3.42
C VAL A 4 -31.81 -9.25 -3.01
N ASN A 5 -32.73 -9.08 -3.96
CA ASN A 5 -34.19 -9.19 -3.78
C ASN A 5 -34.67 -8.41 -2.53
N GLU A 6 -35.37 -9.07 -1.61
CA GLU A 6 -35.96 -8.50 -0.39
C GLU A 6 -34.93 -7.94 0.63
N ARG A 7 -33.63 -8.14 0.40
CA ARG A 7 -32.56 -7.51 1.19
C ARG A 7 -32.27 -6.08 0.74
N ILE A 8 -32.76 -5.66 -0.44
CA ILE A 8 -32.70 -4.27 -0.91
C ILE A 8 -33.66 -3.43 -0.06
N ARG A 9 -33.17 -2.29 0.45
CA ARG A 9 -33.93 -1.44 1.39
C ARG A 9 -34.42 -0.11 0.80
N ALA A 10 -33.93 0.27 -0.37
CA ALA A 10 -34.42 1.47 -1.07
C ALA A 10 -35.86 1.26 -1.54
N PRO A 11 -36.74 2.28 -1.50
CA PRO A 11 -38.12 2.17 -1.99
C PRO A 11 -38.17 2.10 -3.51
N ARG A 12 -37.35 2.91 -4.19
CA ARG A 12 -37.23 2.99 -5.66
C ARG A 12 -35.81 2.61 -6.08
N VAL A 13 -35.68 2.01 -7.26
CA VAL A 13 -34.40 1.56 -7.83
C VAL A 13 -34.35 1.83 -9.34
N ARG A 14 -33.14 2.11 -9.84
CA ARG A 14 -32.84 2.20 -11.27
C ARG A 14 -32.47 0.80 -11.76
N VAL A 15 -33.29 0.22 -12.64
CA VAL A 15 -33.18 -1.20 -13.03
C VAL A 15 -32.49 -1.35 -14.38
N VAL A 16 -31.52 -2.26 -14.44
CA VAL A 16 -30.80 -2.63 -15.66
C VAL A 16 -31.05 -4.11 -15.97
N SER A 17 -31.38 -4.42 -17.21
CA SER A 17 -31.54 -5.78 -17.73
C SER A 17 -30.21 -6.53 -17.73
N GLY A 18 -30.24 -7.86 -17.71
CA GLY A 18 -29.03 -8.70 -17.85
C GLY A 18 -28.27 -8.46 -19.16
N LYS A 19 -28.94 -7.92 -20.19
CA LYS A 19 -28.36 -7.51 -21.48
C LYS A 19 -27.76 -6.08 -21.49
N GLY A 20 -27.82 -5.35 -20.38
CA GLY A 20 -27.32 -3.96 -20.28
C GLY A 20 -28.33 -2.86 -20.63
N GLU A 21 -29.48 -3.23 -21.18
CA GLU A 21 -30.63 -2.34 -21.44
C GLU A 21 -31.16 -1.70 -20.15
N GLN A 22 -31.50 -0.42 -20.18
CA GLN A 22 -32.01 0.31 -19.02
C GLN A 22 -33.54 0.24 -18.97
N LEU A 23 -34.09 -0.38 -17.91
CA LEU A 23 -35.53 -0.53 -17.70
C LEU A 23 -36.15 0.65 -16.90
N GLY A 24 -35.39 1.75 -16.74
CA GLY A 24 -35.83 2.96 -16.06
C GLY A 24 -35.76 2.89 -14.52
N VAL A 25 -36.52 3.77 -13.87
CA VAL A 25 -36.67 3.82 -12.40
C VAL A 25 -38.06 3.35 -12.02
N MET A 26 -38.14 2.33 -11.16
CA MET A 26 -39.39 1.73 -10.69
C MET A 26 -39.29 1.39 -9.20
N ASP A 27 -40.41 0.99 -8.59
CA ASP A 27 -40.42 0.57 -7.19
C ASP A 27 -39.72 -0.79 -7.00
N THR A 28 -38.99 -0.95 -5.90
CA THR A 28 -38.21 -2.16 -5.60
C THR A 28 -39.09 -3.41 -5.57
N ARG A 29 -40.34 -3.30 -5.10
CA ARG A 29 -41.32 -4.40 -5.13
C ARG A 29 -41.69 -4.84 -6.55
N GLU A 30 -41.79 -3.90 -7.48
CA GLU A 30 -42.08 -4.18 -8.89
C GLU A 30 -40.85 -4.77 -9.59
N ALA A 31 -39.67 -4.21 -9.34
CA ALA A 31 -38.40 -4.69 -9.86
C ALA A 31 -38.10 -6.15 -9.44
N VAL A 32 -38.36 -6.50 -8.18
CA VAL A 32 -38.19 -7.87 -7.67
C VAL A 32 -39.22 -8.83 -8.28
N GLN A 33 -40.47 -8.40 -8.49
CA GLN A 33 -41.48 -9.22 -9.17
C GLN A 33 -41.09 -9.47 -10.64
N LYS A 34 -40.67 -8.43 -11.37
CA LYS A 34 -40.19 -8.53 -12.75
C LYS A 34 -38.99 -9.48 -12.87
N ALA A 35 -38.04 -9.41 -11.94
CA ALA A 35 -36.89 -10.34 -11.90
C ALA A 35 -37.34 -11.79 -11.67
N LYS A 36 -38.14 -12.05 -10.61
CA LYS A 36 -38.66 -13.38 -10.28
C LYS A 36 -39.49 -13.98 -11.41
N ALA A 37 -40.29 -13.17 -12.12
CA ALA A 37 -41.13 -13.61 -13.24
C ALA A 37 -40.33 -14.14 -14.45
N ILE A 38 -39.07 -13.73 -14.60
CA ILE A 38 -38.16 -14.25 -15.64
C ILE A 38 -37.09 -15.21 -15.08
N GLY A 39 -37.26 -15.69 -13.84
CA GLY A 39 -36.36 -16.67 -13.21
C GLY A 39 -35.00 -16.12 -12.77
N PHE A 40 -34.84 -14.80 -12.64
CA PHE A 40 -33.59 -14.14 -12.25
C PHE A 40 -33.72 -13.35 -10.94
N ASP A 41 -32.59 -12.99 -10.34
CA ASP A 41 -32.52 -12.17 -9.13
C ASP A 41 -32.33 -10.68 -9.45
N LEU A 42 -32.86 -9.82 -8.59
CA LEU A 42 -32.54 -8.39 -8.58
C LEU A 42 -31.34 -8.15 -7.64
N VAL A 43 -30.18 -7.82 -8.21
CA VAL A 43 -28.92 -7.61 -7.47
C VAL A 43 -28.59 -6.13 -7.39
N GLU A 44 -28.36 -5.60 -6.18
CA GLU A 44 -27.91 -4.22 -5.94
C GLU A 44 -26.44 -4.08 -6.35
N VAL A 45 -26.17 -3.34 -7.44
CA VAL A 45 -24.81 -3.21 -8.01
C VAL A 45 -24.11 -1.95 -7.54
N ALA A 46 -24.85 -0.85 -7.35
CA ALA A 46 -24.32 0.41 -6.83
C ALA A 46 -25.32 1.05 -5.85
N SER A 47 -24.97 1.01 -4.57
CA SER A 47 -25.71 1.61 -3.46
C SER A 47 -25.61 3.14 -3.39
N ASN A 48 -24.56 3.71 -4.00
CA ASN A 48 -24.16 5.11 -3.80
C ASN A 48 -24.78 6.07 -4.83
N ALA A 49 -25.60 5.57 -5.74
CA ALA A 49 -26.33 6.37 -6.71
C ALA A 49 -27.76 6.61 -6.23
N ASP A 50 -28.34 7.76 -6.55
CA ASP A 50 -29.77 8.00 -6.32
C ASP A 50 -30.60 7.89 -7.64
N PRO A 51 -31.73 7.18 -7.62
CA PRO A 51 -31.97 5.99 -6.79
C PRO A 51 -30.96 4.86 -7.09
N PRO A 52 -30.74 3.91 -6.15
CA PRO A 52 -29.72 2.86 -6.29
C PRO A 52 -29.86 2.01 -7.56
N VAL A 53 -28.71 1.63 -8.14
CA VAL A 53 -28.68 0.86 -9.39
C VAL A 53 -28.71 -0.63 -9.07
N CYS A 54 -29.75 -1.31 -9.56
CA CYS A 54 -29.93 -2.74 -9.48
C CYS A 54 -29.90 -3.37 -10.88
N ARG A 55 -29.38 -4.59 -11.00
CA ARG A 55 -29.36 -5.35 -12.26
C ARG A 55 -30.04 -6.69 -12.08
N VAL A 56 -30.80 -7.10 -13.09
CA VAL A 56 -31.47 -8.40 -13.13
C VAL A 56 -30.50 -9.44 -13.71
N VAL A 57 -30.07 -10.40 -12.90
CA VAL A 57 -29.07 -11.44 -13.24
C VAL A 57 -29.30 -12.72 -12.43
N ASP A 58 -28.73 -13.84 -12.87
CA ASP A 58 -28.50 -15.01 -12.01
C ASP A 58 -27.47 -14.65 -10.94
N TYR A 59 -27.87 -14.65 -9.66
CA TYR A 59 -26.97 -14.30 -8.55
C TYR A 59 -25.85 -15.32 -8.34
N GLY A 60 -26.09 -16.61 -8.62
CA GLY A 60 -25.08 -17.67 -8.52
C GLY A 60 -23.96 -17.49 -9.54
N LYS A 61 -24.32 -17.32 -10.82
CA LYS A 61 -23.40 -17.01 -11.91
C LYS A 61 -22.67 -15.69 -11.68
N TRP A 62 -23.40 -14.62 -11.33
CA TRP A 62 -22.79 -13.31 -11.05
C TRP A 62 -21.80 -13.36 -9.89
N LYS A 63 -22.11 -14.11 -8.82
CA LYS A 63 -21.21 -14.32 -7.68
C LYS A 63 -19.94 -15.10 -8.09
N TYR A 64 -20.05 -16.08 -8.99
CA TYR A 64 -18.89 -16.79 -9.55
C TYR A 64 -18.03 -15.86 -10.41
N GLU A 65 -18.64 -15.10 -11.33
CA GLU A 65 -17.94 -14.15 -12.21
C GLU A 65 -17.22 -13.06 -11.40
N GLN A 66 -17.89 -12.48 -10.39
CA GLN A 66 -17.29 -11.54 -9.45
C GLN A 66 -16.18 -12.15 -8.59
N SER A 67 -16.29 -13.43 -8.24
CA SER A 67 -15.22 -14.15 -7.52
C SER A 67 -13.99 -14.34 -8.41
N LYS A 68 -14.19 -14.76 -9.67
CA LYS A 68 -13.13 -14.90 -10.67
C LYS A 68 -12.46 -13.56 -10.97
N LEU A 69 -13.24 -12.50 -11.20
CA LEU A 69 -12.73 -11.14 -11.42
C LEU A 69 -11.94 -10.63 -10.20
N LYS A 70 -12.40 -10.89 -8.97
CA LYS A 70 -11.67 -10.53 -7.74
C LYS A 70 -10.39 -11.34 -7.49
N LYS A 71 -10.26 -12.53 -8.08
CA LYS A 71 -8.99 -13.27 -8.11
C LYS A 71 -8.02 -12.63 -9.10
N THR A 72 -8.46 -12.39 -10.35
CA THR A 72 -7.66 -11.73 -11.39
C THR A 72 -7.30 -10.27 -11.06
N SER A 73 -8.13 -9.55 -10.30
CA SER A 73 -7.80 -8.19 -9.85
C SER A 73 -6.81 -8.18 -8.66
N ARG A 74 -6.72 -9.26 -7.89
CA ARG A 74 -5.72 -9.45 -6.83
C ARG A 74 -4.37 -9.96 -7.36
N SER A 75 -4.36 -10.62 -8.51
CA SER A 75 -3.12 -11.01 -9.20
C SER A 75 -2.49 -9.86 -10.00
N LYS A 76 -3.11 -8.68 -10.06
CA LYS A 76 -2.37 -7.44 -10.32
C LYS A 76 -1.54 -7.15 -9.08
N SER A 77 -0.21 -7.28 -9.18
CA SER A 77 0.71 -7.05 -8.05
C SER A 77 0.39 -5.71 -7.40
N VAL A 78 0.00 -5.73 -6.13
CA VAL A 78 -0.18 -4.51 -5.35
C VAL A 78 1.21 -4.00 -5.05
N THR A 79 1.67 -2.98 -5.80
CA THR A 79 2.94 -2.28 -5.57
C THR A 79 3.01 -1.83 -4.11
N ARG A 80 3.78 -2.58 -3.31
CA ARG A 80 4.07 -2.21 -1.92
C ARG A 80 5.28 -1.28 -1.88
N LEU A 81 5.41 -0.54 -0.79
CA LEU A 81 6.70 0.04 -0.39
C LEU A 81 7.45 -1.02 0.42
N LYS A 82 8.56 -1.52 -0.11
CA LYS A 82 9.55 -2.32 0.62
C LYS A 82 10.59 -1.38 1.23
N GLU A 83 11.24 -1.78 2.32
CA GLU A 83 12.35 -1.02 2.92
C GLU A 83 13.63 -1.84 2.93
N VAL A 84 14.77 -1.18 2.69
CA VAL A 84 16.11 -1.76 2.85
C VAL A 84 16.98 -0.80 3.65
N LYS A 85 17.42 -1.24 4.84
CA LYS A 85 18.25 -0.49 5.78
C LYS A 85 19.74 -0.76 5.53
N PHE A 86 20.54 0.30 5.40
CA PHE A 86 22.01 0.25 5.32
C PHE A 86 22.64 0.81 6.60
N ARG A 87 23.82 0.28 6.98
CA ARG A 87 24.67 0.84 8.04
C ARG A 87 25.80 1.65 7.39
N VAL A 88 26.25 2.74 8.04
CA VAL A 88 27.40 3.56 7.58
C VAL A 88 28.58 2.67 7.21
N ARG A 89 28.87 1.69 8.08
CA ARG A 89 29.99 0.74 7.98
C ARG A 89 29.65 -0.60 7.28
N THR A 90 28.53 -0.70 6.57
CA THR A 90 28.21 -1.85 5.69
C THR A 90 29.38 -2.13 4.73
N GLU A 91 29.87 -3.37 4.73
CA GLU A 91 30.96 -3.88 3.88
C GLU A 91 30.52 -4.13 2.43
N GLN A 92 31.47 -4.36 1.52
CA GLN A 92 31.18 -4.52 0.09
C GLN A 92 30.36 -5.78 -0.24
N HIS A 93 30.45 -6.85 0.56
CA HIS A 93 29.65 -8.07 0.38
C HIS A 93 28.18 -7.84 0.80
N ASP A 94 27.96 -7.36 2.02
CA ASP A 94 26.64 -6.93 2.53
C ASP A 94 25.97 -5.90 1.60
N TYR A 95 26.74 -4.97 1.06
CA TYR A 95 26.29 -3.99 0.07
C TYR A 95 25.73 -4.67 -1.19
N ASN A 96 26.47 -5.62 -1.77
CA ASN A 96 26.06 -6.33 -2.99
C ASN A 96 24.80 -7.18 -2.77
N ILE A 97 24.69 -7.86 -1.62
CA ILE A 97 23.49 -8.63 -1.24
C ILE A 97 22.27 -7.69 -1.14
N LYS A 98 22.43 -6.55 -0.47
CA LYS A 98 21.37 -5.54 -0.34
C LYS A 98 20.97 -4.95 -1.70
N LEU A 99 21.92 -4.68 -2.61
CA LEU A 99 21.59 -4.29 -3.99
C LEU A 99 20.81 -5.38 -4.73
N GLY A 100 21.23 -6.65 -4.67
CA GLY A 100 20.49 -7.77 -5.27
C GLY A 100 19.06 -7.94 -4.73
N ARG A 101 18.84 -7.68 -3.44
CA ARG A 101 17.50 -7.66 -2.82
C ARG A 101 16.66 -6.47 -3.31
N ILE A 102 17.27 -5.29 -3.49
CA ILE A 102 16.60 -4.12 -4.08
C ILE A 102 16.24 -4.38 -5.54
N GLU A 103 17.13 -4.98 -6.34
CA GLU A 103 16.81 -5.39 -7.70
C GLU A 103 15.59 -6.30 -7.74
N SER A 104 15.55 -7.37 -6.93
CA SER A 104 14.39 -8.28 -6.87
C SER A 104 13.08 -7.55 -6.54
N PHE A 105 13.08 -6.61 -5.60
CA PHE A 105 11.88 -5.83 -5.29
C PHE A 105 11.45 -4.89 -6.44
N LEU A 106 12.40 -4.30 -7.18
CA LEU A 106 12.09 -3.49 -8.36
C LEU A 106 11.57 -4.38 -9.52
N ASP A 107 12.12 -5.60 -9.65
CA ASP A 107 11.70 -6.64 -10.60
C ASP A 107 10.24 -7.10 -10.33
N GLU A 108 9.90 -7.33 -9.05
CA GLU A 108 8.53 -7.60 -8.56
C GLU A 108 7.54 -6.42 -8.77
N GLY A 109 8.00 -5.26 -9.24
CA GLY A 109 7.18 -4.07 -9.43
C GLY A 109 6.80 -3.37 -8.12
N HIS A 110 7.65 -3.47 -7.10
CA HIS A 110 7.50 -2.77 -5.82
C HIS A 110 8.35 -1.49 -5.78
N LYS A 111 7.92 -0.49 -5.00
CA LYS A 111 8.76 0.68 -4.69
C LYS A 111 9.67 0.35 -3.51
N VAL A 112 10.86 0.95 -3.46
CA VAL A 112 11.84 0.66 -2.43
C VAL A 112 12.28 1.93 -1.71
N ARG A 113 12.02 2.00 -0.40
CA ARG A 113 12.60 2.98 0.52
C ARG A 113 13.98 2.48 0.93
N VAL A 114 15.03 3.15 0.47
CA VAL A 114 16.40 2.91 0.93
C VAL A 114 16.68 3.86 2.08
N GLN A 115 17.08 3.33 3.23
CA GLN A 115 17.33 4.13 4.44
C GLN A 115 18.72 3.82 5.00
N LEU A 116 19.46 4.86 5.37
CA LEU A 116 20.73 4.75 6.08
C LEU A 116 20.59 5.46 7.43
N GLN A 117 20.84 4.73 8.52
CA GLN A 117 20.78 5.26 9.89
C GLN A 117 22.18 5.60 10.40
N PHE A 118 22.34 6.74 11.08
CA PHE A 118 23.55 7.09 11.84
C PHE A 118 23.37 6.68 13.31
N ARG A 119 24.39 6.07 13.94
CA ARG A 119 24.40 5.83 15.40
C ARG A 119 25.38 6.79 16.10
N GLY A 120 24.87 7.55 17.07
CA GLY A 120 25.67 8.40 17.97
C GLY A 120 26.55 9.44 17.25
N ARG A 121 27.87 9.32 17.40
CA ARG A 121 28.88 10.26 16.88
C ARG A 121 28.94 10.30 15.34
N GLU A 122 28.39 9.30 14.65
CA GLU A 122 28.33 9.26 13.18
C GLU A 122 27.49 10.40 12.57
N ASN A 123 26.63 11.06 13.36
CA ASN A 123 25.88 12.26 12.93
C ASN A 123 26.77 13.42 12.44
N ALA A 124 28.08 13.43 12.76
CA ALA A 124 29.03 14.38 12.19
C ALA A 124 29.36 14.09 10.71
N HIS A 125 29.45 12.82 10.33
CA HIS A 125 29.87 12.39 8.99
C HIS A 125 28.67 12.10 8.08
N ARG A 126 27.75 13.07 7.99
CA ARG A 126 26.52 12.95 7.18
C ARG A 126 26.83 12.68 5.71
N GLU A 127 27.92 13.28 5.21
CA GLU A 127 28.42 13.18 3.84
C GLU A 127 28.63 11.72 3.41
N LEU A 128 29.20 10.86 4.26
CA LEU A 128 29.37 9.42 3.99
C LEU A 128 28.02 8.71 3.76
N GLY A 129 26.95 9.18 4.40
CA GLY A 129 25.60 8.67 4.19
C GLY A 129 25.01 9.09 2.83
N PHE A 130 25.28 10.31 2.39
CA PHE A 130 24.87 10.81 1.08
C PHE A 130 25.67 10.15 -0.05
N GLU A 131 27.01 10.09 0.05
CA GLU A 131 27.89 9.42 -0.91
C GLU A 131 27.48 7.96 -1.14
N LYS A 132 27.22 7.22 -0.05
CA LYS A 132 26.80 5.81 -0.13
C LYS A 132 25.43 5.63 -0.79
N LEU A 133 24.51 6.59 -0.62
CA LEU A 133 23.20 6.57 -1.29
C LEU A 133 23.27 7.02 -2.76
N GLU A 134 24.13 8.00 -3.09
CA GLU A 134 24.38 8.39 -4.48
C GLU A 134 25.03 7.23 -5.26
N ARG A 135 25.93 6.47 -4.63
CA ARG A 135 26.45 5.21 -5.20
C ARG A 135 25.35 4.15 -5.40
N VAL A 136 24.45 3.95 -4.42
CA VAL A 136 23.30 3.03 -4.59
C VAL A 136 22.41 3.47 -5.76
N LYS A 137 22.18 4.77 -5.92
CA LYS A 137 21.48 5.38 -7.04
C LYS A 137 22.19 5.12 -8.37
N GLU A 138 23.51 5.30 -8.45
CA GLU A 138 24.32 4.99 -9.64
C GLU A 138 24.24 3.50 -10.04
N ASP A 139 24.47 2.60 -9.10
CA ASP A 139 24.45 1.14 -9.35
C ASP A 139 23.07 0.67 -9.85
N LEU A 140 21.98 1.22 -9.31
CA LEU A 140 20.59 0.85 -9.62
C LEU A 140 19.94 1.62 -10.78
N LYS A 141 20.65 2.52 -11.48
CA LYS A 141 20.16 3.26 -12.67
C LYS A 141 19.54 2.38 -13.77
N THR A 142 19.88 1.08 -13.82
CA THR A 142 19.35 0.11 -14.80
C THR A 142 18.11 -0.66 -14.31
N MET A 143 17.62 -0.41 -13.09
CA MET A 143 16.47 -1.11 -12.50
C MET A 143 15.38 -0.17 -11.97
N GLY A 144 15.73 1.04 -11.54
CA GLY A 144 14.77 1.98 -10.96
C GLY A 144 15.09 3.45 -11.20
N ASN A 145 14.04 4.26 -11.23
CA ASN A 145 14.10 5.72 -11.17
C ASN A 145 14.06 6.19 -9.71
N VAL A 146 14.61 7.38 -9.45
CA VAL A 146 14.56 8.02 -8.13
C VAL A 146 13.28 8.84 -8.02
N ASP A 147 12.34 8.41 -7.17
CA ASP A 147 11.12 9.14 -6.83
C ASP A 147 11.39 10.27 -5.82
N GLN A 148 12.34 10.04 -4.90
CA GLN A 148 12.79 11.02 -3.91
C GLN A 148 14.28 10.87 -3.74
N GLU A 149 15.03 11.92 -4.07
CA GLU A 149 16.50 11.95 -3.90
C GLU A 149 16.93 11.79 -2.44
N PRO A 150 18.19 11.36 -2.18
CA PRO A 150 18.73 11.22 -0.84
C PRO A 150 18.52 12.49 -0.02
N LYS A 151 17.68 12.41 1.02
CA LYS A 151 17.38 13.53 1.93
C LYS A 151 17.46 13.08 3.38
N LEU A 152 17.84 14.00 4.26
CA LEU A 152 17.89 13.74 5.68
C LEU A 152 16.49 13.81 6.31
N VAL A 153 16.12 12.76 7.05
CA VAL A 153 14.88 12.66 7.83
C VAL A 153 15.26 12.28 9.27
N GLY A 154 15.44 13.30 10.10
CA GLY A 154 15.92 13.16 11.48
C GLY A 154 17.33 12.58 11.56
N ARG A 155 17.47 11.38 12.15
CA ARG A 155 18.73 10.62 12.29
C ARG A 155 19.03 9.65 11.14
N ASN A 156 18.32 9.78 10.02
CA ASN A 156 18.47 8.91 8.85
C ASN A 156 18.66 9.74 7.58
N VAL A 157 19.35 9.19 6.57
CA VAL A 157 19.20 9.62 5.16
C VAL A 157 18.29 8.62 4.47
N VAL A 158 17.33 9.12 3.68
CA VAL A 158 16.30 8.30 3.02
C VAL A 158 16.23 8.68 1.54
N MET A 159 16.16 7.66 0.68
CA MET A 159 15.90 7.75 -0.76
C MET A 159 14.72 6.83 -1.10
N VAL A 160 13.93 7.17 -2.12
CA VAL A 160 12.84 6.30 -2.61
C VAL A 160 13.04 6.03 -4.09
N LEU A 161 13.03 4.75 -4.44
CA LEU A 161 13.16 4.24 -5.81
C LEU A 161 11.81 3.69 -6.29
N SER A 162 11.45 3.99 -7.55
CA SER A 162 10.38 3.33 -8.29
C SER A 162 10.97 2.43 -9.39
N PRO A 163 10.32 1.30 -9.72
CA PRO A 163 10.83 0.40 -10.74
C PRO A 163 10.66 0.99 -12.14
N LEU A 164 11.65 0.75 -13.01
CA LEU A 164 11.54 1.07 -14.44
C LEU A 164 10.43 0.25 -15.12
N PRO A 165 9.98 0.63 -16.34
CA PRO A 165 9.22 -0.26 -17.21
C PRO A 165 9.94 -1.60 -17.39
N GLU A 166 9.21 -2.71 -17.47
CA GLU A 166 9.81 -4.06 -17.59
C GLU A 166 10.76 -4.18 -18.80
N SER A 167 10.49 -3.45 -19.89
CA SER A 167 11.32 -3.38 -21.10
C SER A 167 12.63 -2.58 -20.95
N GLN A 168 12.90 -2.00 -19.77
CA GLN A 168 14.08 -1.17 -19.48
C GLN A 168 14.85 -1.65 -18.24
N ARG A 169 14.50 -2.81 -17.68
CA ARG A 169 15.15 -3.39 -16.49
C ARG A 169 16.29 -4.32 -16.89
N GLU A 170 17.51 -3.97 -16.49
CA GLU A 170 18.67 -4.85 -16.58
C GLU A 170 19.27 -5.11 -15.19
N ARG A 171 19.09 -6.35 -14.72
CA ARG A 171 19.62 -6.87 -13.45
C ARG A 171 21.11 -7.18 -13.55
N LYS A 172 21.92 -6.44 -12.80
CA LYS A 172 23.37 -6.64 -12.63
C LYS A 172 23.65 -7.59 -11.47
N PHE A 173 22.94 -7.42 -10.35
CA PHE A 173 23.17 -8.14 -9.10
C PHE A 173 22.34 -9.42 -9.05
N LYS A 174 22.73 -10.39 -9.89
CA LYS A 174 22.19 -11.74 -9.88
C LYS A 174 22.51 -12.43 -8.54
N LEU A 175 21.52 -12.47 -7.66
CA LEU A 175 21.44 -13.49 -6.61
C LEU A 175 21.35 -14.86 -7.31
N SER A 176 22.48 -15.57 -7.37
CA SER A 176 22.50 -16.94 -7.86
C SER A 176 21.70 -17.82 -6.91
N HIS A 177 20.66 -18.47 -7.43
CA HIS A 177 19.83 -19.45 -6.74
C HIS A 177 20.72 -20.54 -6.10
N GLY A 178 20.93 -20.43 -4.78
CA GLY A 178 21.92 -21.22 -4.05
C GLY A 178 21.92 -20.88 -2.56
N ASP A 179 22.32 -19.66 -2.21
CA ASP A 179 22.32 -19.22 -0.81
C ASP A 179 20.92 -18.83 -0.35
N LEU A 180 20.30 -19.74 0.41
CA LEU A 180 19.28 -19.37 1.37
C LEU A 180 19.94 -18.48 2.42
N ILE A 181 19.55 -17.21 2.46
CA ILE A 181 19.42 -16.56 3.77
C ILE A 181 18.18 -17.24 4.36
N GLU A 182 18.39 -18.17 5.27
CA GLU A 182 17.31 -18.77 6.05
C GLU A 182 16.56 -17.62 6.76
N GLU A 183 15.23 -17.69 6.84
CA GLU A 183 14.45 -16.59 7.42
C GLU A 183 14.79 -16.38 8.92
N ASP A 184 15.40 -17.38 9.54
CA ASP A 184 15.94 -17.40 10.91
C ASP A 184 17.27 -16.64 11.11
N ASP A 185 18.06 -16.36 10.07
CA ASP A 185 19.34 -15.61 10.18
C ASP A 185 19.15 -14.07 10.11
N PHE A 186 17.88 -13.63 10.14
CA PHE A 186 17.49 -12.28 10.53
C PHE A 186 17.11 -12.28 12.01
N GLU A 187 18.05 -11.88 12.89
CA GLU A 187 17.74 -11.60 14.30
C GLU A 187 16.53 -10.64 14.39
N GLU A 188 15.41 -11.09 14.99
CA GLU A 188 14.21 -10.26 15.20
C GLU A 188 14.44 -9.20 16.32
N ASP A 189 15.56 -9.28 17.05
CA ASP A 189 15.93 -8.49 18.26
C ASP A 189 16.12 -6.95 18.07
N ASP A 190 15.76 -6.37 16.91
CA ASP A 190 15.63 -4.91 16.70
C ASP A 190 14.15 -4.52 16.42
N PHE A 191 13.19 -5.38 16.81
CA PHE A 191 11.72 -5.16 16.76
C PHE A 191 11.02 -5.57 18.07
N ASP A 192 11.16 -4.76 19.12
CA ASP A 192 9.98 -4.19 19.81
C ASP A 192 10.37 -3.07 20.80
N GLU A 193 9.38 -2.50 21.48
CA GLU A 193 9.48 -1.60 22.65
C GLU A 193 10.18 -0.23 22.45
N ALA A 194 9.44 0.72 21.85
CA ALA A 194 9.72 2.16 21.98
C ALA A 194 8.46 3.05 21.90
N GLY A 195 7.45 2.77 22.74
CA GLY A 195 6.47 3.75 23.23
C GLY A 195 5.36 4.23 22.29
N GLU A 196 4.14 3.75 22.53
CA GLU A 196 2.94 4.58 22.38
C GLU A 196 2.91 5.61 23.51
N GLN A 197 2.79 6.91 23.18
CA GLN A 197 2.29 7.94 24.11
C GLN A 197 1.95 9.23 23.34
N ASP A 198 0.69 9.33 22.91
CA ASP A 198 0.09 10.58 22.45
C ASP A 198 -0.53 11.34 23.65
N SER A 199 -0.23 12.64 23.72
CA SER A 199 -1.01 13.72 24.35
C SER A 199 -1.83 13.48 25.64
N GLU A 200 -1.28 13.91 26.78
CA GLU A 200 -1.98 14.48 27.97
C GLU A 200 -0.87 15.07 28.88
N GLY A 201 -0.87 16.30 29.40
CA GLY A 201 -1.66 17.51 29.13
C GLY A 201 -1.03 18.68 29.91
N GLU A 202 -0.80 19.84 29.30
CA GLU A 202 -0.10 20.97 29.93
C GLU A 202 -1.03 21.88 30.74
N GLU A 203 -1.21 21.59 32.04
CA GLU A 203 -1.72 22.56 33.01
C GLU A 203 -0.96 22.43 34.35
N GLU A 204 0.01 23.32 34.61
CA GLU A 204 0.20 23.90 35.95
C GLU A 204 0.70 25.36 35.85
N ARG A 205 -0.17 26.28 36.29
CA ARG A 205 0.12 27.43 37.17
C ARG A 205 1.23 28.41 36.78
N ASP A 206 0.81 29.61 36.42
CA ASP A 206 1.58 30.84 36.64
C ASP A 206 0.63 31.89 37.27
N SER A 207 0.91 32.31 38.51
CA SER A 207 0.12 33.32 39.26
C SER A 207 0.81 33.74 40.56
N GLU A 208 1.75 34.67 40.49
CA GLU A 208 2.23 35.49 41.62
C GLU A 208 2.07 36.99 41.30
N GLU A 209 2.05 37.85 42.33
CA GLU A 209 1.85 39.32 42.32
C GLU A 209 0.42 39.83 41.93
N GLU A 210 -0.17 40.88 42.53
CA GLU A 210 0.17 41.67 43.75
C GLU A 210 -0.67 41.16 44.99
N GLU A 211 -1.51 41.85 45.79
CA GLU A 211 -1.97 43.25 45.94
C GLU A 211 -2.18 43.58 47.46
N ASP A 212 -1.19 44.26 48.06
CA ASP A 212 -1.27 45.24 49.18
C ASP A 212 -1.73 44.92 50.64
N LEU A 213 -1.36 45.88 51.50
CA LEU A 213 -1.61 46.05 52.94
C LEU A 213 -3.06 45.87 53.44
N LYS A 214 -3.25 45.37 54.69
CA LYS A 214 -3.40 46.24 55.90
C LYS A 214 -3.29 45.55 57.26
#